data_AF-A0ABD2SK88-F1
#
_entry.id   AF-A0ABD2SK88-F1
#
_cell.length_a   1.000
_cell.length_b   1.000
_cell.length_c   1.000
_cell.angle_alpha   90.00
_cell.angle_beta   90.00
_cell.angle_gamma   90.00
#
_symmetry.space_group_name_H-M   'P 1'
#
loop_
_entity.id
_entity.type
_entity.pdbx_description
1 polymer ?
#
loop_
_entity_poly.entity_id
_entity_poly.type
_entity_poly.pdbx_seq_one_letter_code
_entity_poly.pdbx_strand_id
1 'polypeptide(L)'
;MKDVAATIQEVLWDNPPISEHEASCAIFYSISSTQPGLSGINLGKFLIKRVVDVVKKDMPNICVFATLSPIPGYRQWMLSKLASSEMTGSAFKEILLRPEEEKALMDASGGSDLGSSGIEVMWNVLTSKNHEWTNSPNLVSALRTPMMRLCARYLMKEKKRGKALDSVANFHLQNGAMIGRLNWMADRSQKGLTQSAGIMVNYIYRLDNIEDSAQAYQNEGHIESSSDFRSYIEE
;
A
#
# COMPACT_ATOMS: atom_id res chain seq x y z
N MET A 1 13.78 7.35 -13.40
CA MET A 1 14.05 8.14 -12.17
C MET A 1 15.38 7.73 -11.58
N LYS A 2 16.01 8.59 -10.74
CA LYS A 2 17.24 8.26 -10.00
C LYS A 2 16.98 7.32 -8.82
N ASP A 3 15.82 7.46 -8.18
CA ASP A 3 15.42 6.68 -7.02
C ASP A 3 13.98 6.14 -7.17
N VAL A 4 13.61 5.20 -6.30
CA VAL A 4 12.25 4.66 -6.25
C VAL A 4 11.30 5.72 -5.67
N ALA A 5 10.36 6.17 -6.49
CA ALA A 5 9.37 7.18 -6.11
C ALA A 5 8.55 6.79 -4.87
N ALA A 6 8.34 7.75 -3.98
CA ALA A 6 7.49 7.61 -2.81
C ALA A 6 6.09 8.21 -3.04
N THR A 7 5.97 9.23 -3.88
CA THR A 7 4.70 9.94 -4.10
C THR A 7 4.31 9.97 -5.57
N ILE A 8 3.01 10.10 -5.87
CA ILE A 8 2.55 10.18 -7.27
C ILE A 8 2.99 11.50 -7.91
N GLN A 9 3.17 12.55 -7.11
CA GLN A 9 3.65 13.86 -7.53
C GLN A 9 5.08 13.79 -8.07
N GLU A 10 5.98 13.03 -7.42
CA GLU A 10 7.34 12.79 -7.93
C GLU A 10 7.35 12.16 -9.32
N VAL A 11 6.34 11.35 -9.65
CA VAL A 11 6.21 10.71 -10.96
C VAL A 11 5.56 11.63 -11.99
N LEU A 12 4.52 12.37 -11.60
CA LEU A 12 3.72 13.17 -12.54
C LEU A 12 4.30 14.56 -12.82
N TRP A 13 5.09 15.12 -11.91
CA TRP A 13 5.57 16.50 -11.97
C TRP A 13 7.09 16.61 -12.14
N ASP A 14 7.72 15.61 -12.76
CA ASP A 14 9.14 15.63 -13.11
C ASP A 14 9.41 16.68 -14.22
N ASN A 15 9.67 17.93 -13.81
CA ASN A 15 9.87 19.06 -14.73
C ASN A 15 10.98 20.03 -14.24
N PRO A 16 12.07 20.23 -15.01
CA PRO A 16 12.43 19.46 -16.21
C PRO A 16 12.79 18.02 -15.84
N PRO A 17 12.51 17.03 -16.72
CA PRO A 17 12.85 15.65 -16.44
C PRO A 17 14.37 15.47 -16.37
N ILE A 18 14.81 14.47 -15.58
CA ILE A 18 16.22 14.07 -15.56
C ILE A 18 16.66 13.54 -16.93
N SER A 19 17.96 13.57 -17.20
CA SER A 19 18.52 12.92 -18.39
C SER A 19 18.32 11.40 -18.33
N GLU A 20 18.00 10.78 -19.46
CA GLU A 20 17.80 9.33 -19.56
C GLU A 20 19.03 8.52 -19.08
N HIS A 21 20.23 9.06 -19.30
CA HIS A 21 21.48 8.43 -18.87
C HIS A 21 21.68 8.44 -17.34
N GLU A 22 21.01 9.35 -16.64
CA GLU A 22 21.06 9.42 -15.18
C GLU A 22 20.01 8.55 -14.50
N ALA A 23 19.05 8.01 -15.26
CA ALA A 23 18.03 7.13 -14.71
C ALA A 23 18.65 5.78 -14.31
N SER A 24 18.24 5.26 -13.16
CA SER A 24 18.62 3.93 -12.67
C SER A 24 17.38 3.07 -12.36
N CYS A 25 16.20 3.71 -12.28
CA CYS A 25 14.96 3.10 -11.86
C CYS A 25 13.81 3.36 -12.85
N ALA A 26 13.09 2.29 -13.18
CA ALA A 26 11.82 2.31 -13.90
C ALA A 26 10.65 2.12 -12.92
N ILE A 27 9.68 3.05 -12.95
CA ILE A 27 8.49 3.04 -12.09
C ILE A 27 7.23 2.77 -12.91
N PHE A 28 6.58 1.63 -12.62
CA PHE A 28 5.25 1.31 -13.11
C PHE A 28 4.20 1.97 -12.21
N TYR A 29 3.76 3.19 -12.55
CA TYR A 29 2.81 3.96 -11.74
C TYR A 29 1.33 3.72 -12.12
N SER A 30 1.07 3.15 -13.30
CA SER A 30 -0.29 2.86 -13.77
C SER A 30 -0.33 1.62 -14.64
N ILE A 31 -1.23 0.70 -14.30
CA ILE A 31 -1.55 -0.51 -15.07
C ILE A 31 -3.07 -0.60 -15.14
N SER A 32 -3.62 -0.61 -16.35
CA SER A 32 -5.06 -0.61 -16.58
C SER A 32 -5.46 -1.77 -17.50
N SER A 33 -6.50 -2.51 -17.12
CA SER A 33 -7.16 -3.46 -18.04
C SER A 33 -8.16 -2.71 -18.91
N THR A 34 -8.03 -2.82 -20.23
CA THR A 34 -8.91 -2.15 -21.19
C THR A 34 -10.21 -2.91 -21.45
N GLN A 35 -10.30 -4.17 -21.02
CA GLN A 35 -11.43 -5.06 -21.31
C GLN A 35 -12.00 -5.66 -20.01
N PRO A 36 -13.09 -5.10 -19.46
CA PRO A 36 -13.70 -5.59 -18.22
C PRO A 36 -14.13 -7.05 -18.29
N GLY A 37 -14.56 -7.53 -19.46
CA GLY A 37 -15.00 -8.91 -19.70
C GLY A 37 -13.88 -9.96 -19.61
N LEU A 38 -12.61 -9.54 -19.58
CA LEU A 38 -11.45 -10.43 -19.41
C LEU A 38 -10.93 -10.41 -17.96
N SER A 39 -11.66 -9.78 -17.02
CA SER A 39 -11.29 -9.76 -15.62
C SER A 39 -11.18 -11.18 -15.06
N GLY A 40 -10.03 -11.52 -14.50
CA GLY A 40 -9.73 -12.86 -13.98
C GLY A 40 -9.10 -13.82 -15.00
N ILE A 41 -9.02 -13.46 -16.28
CA ILE A 41 -8.20 -14.21 -17.25
C ILE A 41 -6.75 -13.79 -17.03
N ASN A 42 -5.87 -14.78 -16.86
CA ASN A 42 -4.47 -14.56 -16.49
C ASN A 42 -3.59 -14.07 -17.67
N LEU A 43 -4.08 -13.10 -18.44
CA LEU A 43 -3.35 -12.46 -19.55
C LEU A 43 -2.20 -11.60 -19.04
N GLY A 44 -2.26 -11.16 -17.78
CA GLY A 44 -1.24 -10.32 -17.15
C GLY A 44 0.00 -11.07 -16.66
N LYS A 45 0.01 -12.42 -16.63
CA LYS A 45 1.04 -13.24 -15.95
C LYS A 45 2.49 -12.96 -16.35
N PHE A 46 2.72 -12.32 -17.49
CA PHE A 46 4.07 -11.97 -17.96
C PHE A 46 4.14 -10.57 -18.53
N LEU A 47 3.13 -9.73 -18.26
CA LEU A 47 3.11 -8.36 -18.77
C LEU A 47 4.33 -7.60 -18.26
N ILE A 48 4.58 -7.67 -16.95
CA ILE A 48 5.70 -6.94 -16.34
C ILE A 48 7.03 -7.50 -16.80
N LYS A 49 7.21 -8.83 -16.83
CA LYS A 49 8.44 -9.45 -17.30
C LYS A 49 8.82 -9.00 -18.72
N ARG A 50 7.85 -9.00 -19.64
CA ARG A 50 8.07 -8.53 -21.03
C ARG A 50 8.48 -7.06 -21.09
N VAL A 51 7.84 -6.20 -20.29
CA VAL A 51 8.20 -4.78 -20.26
C VAL A 51 9.60 -4.58 -19.68
N VAL A 52 9.94 -5.31 -18.61
CA VAL A 52 11.29 -5.33 -18.03
C VAL A 52 12.34 -5.71 -19.08
N ASP A 53 12.11 -6.79 -19.84
CA ASP A 53 13.04 -7.24 -20.88
C ASP A 53 13.28 -6.16 -21.97
N VAL A 54 12.20 -5.49 -22.40
CA VAL A 54 12.29 -4.38 -23.37
C VAL A 54 13.05 -3.20 -22.78
N VAL A 55 12.72 -2.77 -21.56
CA VAL A 55 13.40 -1.64 -20.91
C VAL A 55 14.88 -1.93 -20.70
N LYS A 56 15.27 -3.15 -20.31
CA LYS A 56 16.70 -3.50 -20.16
C LYS A 56 17.46 -3.49 -21.48
N LYS A 57 16.78 -3.85 -22.57
CA LYS A 57 17.39 -3.84 -23.91
C LYS A 57 17.65 -2.42 -24.37
N ASP A 58 16.69 -1.52 -24.16
CA ASP A 58 16.74 -0.15 -24.69
C ASP A 58 17.44 0.82 -23.73
N MET A 59 17.40 0.55 -22.41
CA MET A 59 17.97 1.38 -21.33
C MET A 59 18.77 0.51 -20.34
N PRO A 60 19.99 0.06 -20.71
CA PRO A 60 20.76 -0.90 -19.90
C PRO A 60 21.24 -0.36 -18.55
N ASN A 61 21.22 0.96 -18.34
CA ASN A 61 21.49 1.62 -17.07
C ASN A 61 20.38 1.43 -16.02
N ILE A 62 19.18 1.01 -16.42
CA ILE A 62 18.08 0.74 -15.51
C ILE A 62 18.28 -0.61 -14.82
N CYS A 63 18.55 -0.56 -13.51
CA CYS A 63 18.77 -1.74 -12.68
C CYS A 63 17.64 -2.00 -11.69
N VAL A 64 16.84 -0.98 -11.35
CA VAL A 64 15.74 -1.09 -10.39
C VAL A 64 14.39 -1.01 -11.10
N PHE A 65 13.56 -2.04 -10.88
CA PHE A 65 12.20 -2.11 -11.39
C PHE A 65 11.22 -2.11 -10.23
N ALA A 66 10.41 -1.07 -10.13
CA ALA A 66 9.47 -0.90 -9.03
C ALA A 66 8.13 -0.38 -9.54
N THR A 67 7.11 -0.50 -8.71
CA THR A 67 5.81 0.14 -8.96
C THR A 67 5.59 1.26 -7.96
N LEU A 68 4.63 2.13 -8.24
CA LEU A 68 3.98 2.94 -7.22
C LEU A 68 2.48 2.66 -7.32
N SER A 69 2.00 1.76 -6.48
CA SER A 69 0.68 1.13 -6.65
C SER A 69 -0.33 1.61 -5.60
N PRO A 70 -1.61 1.80 -5.98
CA PRO A 70 -2.68 2.07 -5.03
C PRO A 70 -3.01 0.80 -4.21
N ILE A 71 -3.72 0.98 -3.09
CA ILE A 71 -4.13 -0.11 -2.19
C ILE A 71 -5.67 -0.11 -2.08
N PRO A 72 -6.38 -0.48 -3.16
CA PRO A 72 -7.83 -0.36 -3.22
C PRO A 72 -8.50 -1.30 -2.22
N GLY A 73 -9.26 -0.72 -1.29
CA GLY A 73 -10.06 -1.48 -0.32
C GLY A 73 -9.46 -1.48 1.09
N TYR A 74 -8.26 -0.95 1.28
CA TYR A 74 -7.66 -0.82 2.61
C TYR A 74 -8.54 0.00 3.56
N ARG A 75 -9.06 1.16 3.14
CA ARG A 75 -9.97 1.97 3.98
C ARG A 75 -11.22 1.18 4.37
N GLN A 76 -11.83 0.46 3.42
CA GLN A 76 -13.03 -0.33 3.69
C GLN A 76 -12.75 -1.49 4.67
N TRP A 77 -11.60 -2.15 4.51
CA TRP A 77 -11.15 -3.18 5.44
C TRP A 77 -10.96 -2.61 6.85
N MET A 78 -10.32 -1.43 6.96
CA MET A 78 -10.11 -0.76 8.24
C MET A 78 -11.45 -0.43 8.92
N LEU A 79 -12.41 0.16 8.21
CA LEU A 79 -13.73 0.46 8.75
C LEU A 79 -14.44 -0.81 9.24
N SER A 80 -14.35 -1.93 8.49
CA SER A 80 -14.90 -3.20 8.93
C SER A 80 -14.26 -3.70 10.24
N LYS A 81 -12.97 -3.48 10.44
CA LYS A 81 -12.26 -3.86 11.67
C LYS A 81 -12.66 -2.99 12.86
N LEU A 82 -12.73 -1.67 12.66
CA LEU A 82 -13.16 -0.72 13.70
C LEU A 82 -14.58 -1.02 14.17
N ALA A 83 -15.54 -1.20 13.26
CA ALA A 83 -16.92 -1.55 13.61
C ALA A 83 -17.02 -2.86 14.42
N SER A 84 -16.19 -3.85 14.09
CA SER A 84 -16.19 -5.14 14.78
C SER A 84 -15.58 -5.06 16.20
N SER A 85 -14.69 -4.09 16.42
CA SER A 85 -14.03 -3.86 17.72
C SER A 85 -15.00 -3.29 18.77
N GLU A 86 -15.98 -2.50 18.34
CA GLU A 86 -17.00 -1.92 19.23
C GLU A 86 -18.15 -2.89 19.54
N MET A 87 -18.54 -3.73 18.59
CA MET A 87 -19.73 -4.58 18.72
C MET A 87 -19.54 -5.84 19.58
N THR A 88 -18.32 -6.16 20.01
CA THR A 88 -18.04 -7.45 20.64
C THR A 88 -17.64 -7.35 22.11
N GLY A 89 -18.58 -7.72 23.00
CA GLY A 89 -18.26 -8.26 24.34
C GLY A 89 -17.64 -9.67 24.28
N SER A 90 -16.90 -9.97 23.21
CA SER A 90 -16.35 -11.29 22.90
C SER A 90 -15.01 -11.50 23.59
N ALA A 91 -14.73 -12.74 24.00
CA ALA A 91 -13.45 -13.17 24.58
C ALA A 91 -12.24 -12.97 23.64
N PHE A 92 -12.46 -12.63 22.36
CA PHE A 92 -11.42 -12.28 21.39
C PHE A 92 -11.59 -10.85 20.89
N LYS A 93 -11.22 -9.87 21.73
CA LYS A 93 -11.10 -8.48 21.30
C LYS A 93 -9.84 -8.32 20.46
N GLU A 94 -10.00 -8.06 19.17
CA GLU A 94 -8.88 -7.74 18.28
C GLU A 94 -8.31 -6.37 18.68
N ILE A 95 -7.05 -6.34 19.16
CA ILE A 95 -6.36 -5.11 19.54
C ILE A 95 -5.88 -4.42 18.26
N LEU A 96 -6.61 -3.39 17.83
CA LEU A 96 -6.29 -2.64 16.61
C LEU A 96 -5.28 -1.53 16.84
N LEU A 97 -5.32 -0.86 18.00
CA LEU A 97 -4.41 0.21 18.37
C LEU A 97 -3.58 -0.23 19.57
N ARG A 98 -2.28 0.09 19.52
CA ARG A 98 -1.40 -0.03 20.69
C ARG A 98 -1.68 1.10 21.67
N PRO A 99 -1.41 0.93 22.98
CA PRO A 99 -1.63 1.99 23.98
C PRO A 99 -0.98 3.32 23.62
N GLU A 100 0.22 3.29 23.03
CA GLU A 100 0.97 4.49 22.62
C GLU A 100 0.32 5.16 21.40
N GLU A 101 -0.20 4.37 20.46
CA GLU A 101 -0.91 4.87 19.28
C GLU A 101 -2.25 5.47 19.65
N GLU A 102 -3.00 4.81 20.54
CA GLU A 102 -4.27 5.32 21.06
C GLU A 102 -4.05 6.63 21.81
N LYS A 103 -3.06 6.69 22.72
CA LYS A 103 -2.72 7.93 23.41
C LYS A 103 -2.36 9.06 22.44
N ALA A 104 -1.50 8.80 21.45
CA ALA A 104 -1.11 9.81 20.46
C ALA A 104 -2.30 10.32 19.64
N LEU A 105 -3.25 9.45 19.30
CA LEU A 105 -4.48 9.84 18.60
C LEU A 105 -5.39 10.70 19.48
N MET A 106 -5.54 10.35 20.76
CA MET A 106 -6.35 11.11 21.71
C MET A 106 -5.74 12.48 22.02
N ASP A 107 -4.41 12.57 22.12
CA ASP A 107 -3.71 13.85 22.32
C ASP A 107 -3.85 14.75 21.07
N ALA A 108 -3.79 14.17 19.88
CA ALA A 108 -3.88 14.90 18.62
C ALA A 108 -5.31 15.32 18.24
N SER A 109 -6.34 14.67 18.78
CA SER A 109 -7.75 15.01 18.52
C SER A 109 -8.21 16.27 19.28
N GLY A 110 -7.46 16.73 20.27
CA GLY A 110 -7.71 17.99 20.97
C GLY A 110 -8.95 18.00 21.88
N GLY A 111 -9.57 16.85 22.14
CA GLY A 111 -10.77 16.70 22.98
C GLY A 111 -11.84 15.77 22.40
N SER A 112 -12.96 15.63 23.11
CA SER A 112 -14.03 14.63 22.88
C SER A 112 -14.79 14.76 21.56
N ASP A 113 -14.62 15.86 20.81
CA ASP A 113 -15.45 16.14 19.62
C ASP A 113 -15.21 15.13 18.48
N LEU A 114 -14.04 14.49 18.44
CA LEU A 114 -13.72 13.43 17.48
C LEU A 114 -13.96 12.02 18.02
N GLY A 115 -14.28 11.85 19.31
CA GLY A 115 -14.51 10.56 19.93
C GLY A 115 -13.93 10.44 21.35
N SER A 116 -14.43 9.46 22.08
CA SER A 116 -14.03 9.15 23.46
C SER A 116 -12.94 8.06 23.56
N SER A 117 -12.60 7.42 22.44
CA SER A 117 -11.56 6.39 22.32
C SER A 117 -10.75 6.54 21.03
N GLY A 118 -9.56 5.94 20.97
CA GLY A 118 -8.75 5.99 19.74
C GLY A 118 -9.45 5.33 18.53
N ILE A 119 -10.29 4.33 18.80
CA ILE A 119 -11.11 3.64 17.79
C ILE A 119 -12.17 4.58 17.23
N GLU A 120 -12.90 5.30 18.07
CA GLU A 120 -13.90 6.30 17.65
C GLU A 120 -13.24 7.43 16.85
N VAL A 121 -12.09 7.94 17.32
CA VAL A 121 -11.32 8.95 16.61
C VAL A 121 -10.93 8.46 15.21
N MET A 122 -10.39 7.24 15.11
CA MET A 122 -10.01 6.68 13.81
C MET A 122 -11.22 6.47 12.89
N TRP A 123 -12.34 6.02 13.43
CA TRP A 123 -13.59 5.86 12.67
C TRP A 123 -14.07 7.19 12.10
N ASN A 124 -14.17 8.23 12.93
CA ASN A 124 -14.65 9.56 12.54
C ASN A 124 -13.72 10.21 11.51
N VAL A 125 -12.40 10.05 11.67
CA VAL A 125 -11.40 10.50 10.70
C VAL A 125 -11.61 9.83 9.33
N LEU A 126 -11.76 8.49 9.29
CA LEU A 126 -11.86 7.72 8.05
C LEU A 126 -13.22 7.81 7.35
N THR A 127 -14.25 8.25 8.07
CA THR A 127 -15.61 8.46 7.54
C THR A 127 -15.91 9.92 7.21
N SER A 128 -15.01 10.86 7.55
CA SER A 128 -15.12 12.27 7.19
C SER A 128 -15.22 12.45 5.67
N LYS A 129 -16.31 13.07 5.21
CA LYS A 129 -16.65 13.21 3.77
C LYS A 129 -15.60 13.96 2.95
N ASN A 130 -14.97 14.96 3.56
CA ASN A 130 -14.04 15.86 2.89
C ASN A 130 -12.57 15.60 3.27
N HIS A 131 -12.30 14.54 4.04
CA HIS A 131 -10.96 14.24 4.54
C HIS A 131 -10.31 15.44 5.27
N GLU A 132 -11.10 16.20 6.03
CA GLU A 132 -10.65 17.44 6.70
C GLU A 132 -9.52 17.21 7.70
N TRP A 133 -9.39 15.98 8.22
CA TRP A 133 -8.28 15.56 9.05
C TRP A 133 -6.91 15.80 8.39
N THR A 134 -6.84 15.82 7.06
CA THR A 134 -5.60 16.10 6.31
C THR A 134 -5.10 17.53 6.50
N ASN A 135 -5.96 18.45 6.96
CA ASN A 135 -5.60 19.84 7.28
C ASN A 135 -4.99 19.99 8.69
N SER A 136 -5.05 18.96 9.54
CA SER A 136 -4.47 18.98 10.88
C SER A 136 -3.13 18.23 10.90
N PRO A 137 -1.98 18.95 11.01
CA PRO A 137 -0.67 18.30 11.07
C PRO A 137 -0.54 17.31 12.22
N ASN A 138 -1.17 17.61 13.37
CA ASN A 138 -1.16 16.76 14.55
C ASN A 138 -1.86 15.43 14.27
N LEU A 139 -3.07 15.46 13.70
CA LEU A 139 -3.80 14.24 13.34
C LEU A 139 -3.06 13.44 12.26
N VAL A 140 -2.56 14.10 11.22
CA VAL A 140 -1.77 13.45 10.15
C VAL A 140 -0.55 12.73 10.73
N SER A 141 0.14 13.34 11.70
CA SER A 141 1.29 12.75 12.36
C SER A 141 0.89 11.56 13.25
N ALA A 142 -0.14 11.71 14.07
CA ALA A 142 -0.61 10.67 14.99
C ALA A 142 -1.17 9.43 14.27
N LEU A 143 -1.84 9.63 13.13
CA LEU A 143 -2.42 8.55 12.31
C LEU A 143 -1.36 7.73 11.59
N ARG A 144 -0.19 8.31 11.28
CA ARG A 144 0.81 7.68 10.40
C ARG A 144 1.19 6.28 10.88
N THR A 145 1.60 6.14 12.14
CA THR A 145 2.09 4.86 12.69
C THR A 145 1.03 3.76 12.66
N PRO A 146 -0.16 3.92 13.28
CA PRO A 146 -1.16 2.86 13.28
C PRO A 146 -1.68 2.54 11.87
N MET A 147 -1.85 3.56 11.01
CA MET A 147 -2.31 3.34 9.64
C MET A 147 -1.27 2.55 8.82
N MET A 148 0.01 2.93 8.86
CA MET A 148 1.06 2.21 8.13
C MET A 148 1.20 0.76 8.61
N ARG A 149 1.17 0.54 9.93
CA ARG A 149 1.22 -0.81 10.54
C ARG A 149 0.04 -1.68 10.12
N LEU A 150 -1.18 -1.17 10.25
CA LEU A 150 -2.39 -1.89 9.89
C LEU A 150 -2.48 -2.11 8.36
N CYS A 151 -1.93 -1.20 7.55
CA CYS A 151 -1.79 -1.38 6.11
C CYS A 151 -0.81 -2.50 5.76
N ALA A 152 0.32 -2.58 6.46
CA ALA A 152 1.25 -3.69 6.28
C ALA A 152 0.58 -5.02 6.60
N ARG A 153 -0.18 -5.08 7.71
CA ARG A 153 -0.96 -6.26 8.09
C ARG A 153 -1.98 -6.64 7.01
N TYR A 154 -2.71 -5.65 6.48
CA TYR A 154 -3.68 -5.85 5.40
C TYR A 154 -3.05 -6.49 4.16
N LEU A 155 -1.88 -6.01 3.74
CA LEU A 155 -1.18 -6.54 2.56
C LEU A 155 -0.56 -7.91 2.81
N MET A 156 0.01 -8.14 3.99
CA MET A 156 0.85 -9.32 4.24
C MET A 156 0.12 -10.47 4.93
N LYS A 157 -0.83 -10.20 5.82
CA LYS A 157 -1.49 -11.21 6.67
C LYS A 157 -2.92 -11.51 6.26
N GLU A 158 -3.68 -10.52 5.80
CA GLU A 158 -5.07 -10.74 5.41
C GLU A 158 -5.15 -11.47 4.05
N LYS A 159 -5.94 -12.55 3.99
CA LYS A 159 -6.01 -13.44 2.82
C LYS A 159 -7.42 -13.64 2.30
N LYS A 160 -7.54 -13.89 1.00
CA LYS A 160 -8.72 -14.41 0.32
C LYS A 160 -8.33 -15.66 -0.46
N ARG A 161 -8.89 -16.82 -0.11
CA ARG A 161 -8.58 -18.12 -0.74
C ARG A 161 -7.06 -18.42 -0.75
N GLY A 162 -6.39 -18.16 0.37
CA GLY A 162 -4.95 -18.39 0.53
C GLY A 162 -4.02 -17.39 -0.19
N LYS A 163 -4.56 -16.37 -0.85
CA LYS A 163 -3.82 -15.30 -1.55
C LYS A 163 -4.04 -13.94 -0.89
N ALA A 164 -3.25 -12.93 -1.22
CA ALA A 164 -3.42 -11.58 -0.70
C ALA A 164 -4.86 -11.07 -0.89
N LEU A 165 -5.41 -10.42 0.14
CA LEU A 165 -6.76 -9.88 0.11
C LEU A 165 -6.90 -8.73 -0.89
N ASP A 166 -5.90 -7.84 -0.93
CA ASP A 166 -5.82 -6.73 -1.87
C ASP A 166 -5.60 -7.24 -3.31
N SER A 167 -6.41 -6.76 -4.25
CA SER A 167 -6.36 -7.21 -5.64
C SER A 167 -5.10 -6.76 -6.39
N VAL A 168 -4.57 -5.58 -6.06
CA VAL A 168 -3.37 -5.01 -6.69
C VAL A 168 -2.12 -5.72 -6.15
N ALA A 169 -2.07 -5.97 -4.84
CA ALA A 169 -1.06 -6.82 -4.22
C ALA A 169 -1.06 -8.21 -4.86
N ASN A 170 -2.23 -8.84 -4.96
CA ASN A 170 -2.35 -10.14 -5.58
C ASN A 170 -1.85 -10.14 -7.03
N PHE A 171 -2.12 -9.09 -7.81
CA PHE A 171 -1.59 -8.95 -9.17
C PHE A 171 -0.06 -8.89 -9.21
N HIS A 172 0.57 -8.02 -8.42
CA HIS A 172 2.03 -7.86 -8.45
C HIS A 172 2.76 -9.09 -7.91
N LEU A 173 2.23 -9.72 -6.86
CA LEU A 173 2.76 -10.95 -6.28
C LEU A 173 2.66 -12.14 -7.26
N GLN A 174 1.57 -12.25 -8.03
CA GLN A 174 1.47 -13.24 -9.12
C GLN A 174 2.49 -13.01 -10.24
N ASN A 175 2.96 -11.77 -10.39
CA ASN A 175 4.02 -11.41 -11.33
C ASN A 175 5.42 -11.47 -10.71
N GLY A 176 5.58 -12.02 -9.49
CA GLY A 176 6.87 -12.23 -8.87
C GLY A 176 7.50 -11.01 -8.20
N ALA A 177 6.70 -9.98 -7.91
CA ALA A 177 7.18 -8.85 -7.12
C ALA A 177 7.26 -9.20 -5.63
N MET A 178 8.13 -8.51 -4.89
CA MET A 178 8.08 -8.45 -3.43
C MET A 178 7.44 -7.15 -2.96
N ILE A 179 6.93 -7.11 -1.72
CA ILE A 179 6.50 -5.86 -1.10
C ILE A 179 7.73 -5.05 -0.66
N GLY A 180 7.92 -3.87 -1.27
CA GLY A 180 9.08 -3.02 -1.03
C GLY A 180 8.89 -2.06 0.12
N ARG A 181 8.05 -1.04 -0.06
CA ARG A 181 7.92 0.07 0.89
C ARG A 181 6.48 0.59 0.90
N LEU A 182 5.96 0.91 2.09
CA LEU A 182 4.74 1.70 2.22
C LEU A 182 5.09 3.18 2.18
N ASN A 183 4.26 3.97 1.49
CA ASN A 183 4.46 5.40 1.33
C ASN A 183 3.26 6.14 1.92
N TRP A 184 3.50 6.84 3.04
CA TRP A 184 2.49 7.64 3.74
C TRP A 184 2.16 8.91 2.94
N MET A 185 0.87 9.21 2.77
CA MET A 185 0.39 10.40 2.04
C MET A 185 0.97 10.55 0.63
N ALA A 186 1.17 9.42 -0.05
CA ALA A 186 1.72 9.30 -1.39
C ALA A 186 0.74 9.68 -2.50
N ASP A 187 -0.57 9.49 -2.28
CA ASP A 187 -1.63 9.99 -3.15
C ASP A 187 -2.66 10.78 -2.33
N ARG A 188 -2.50 12.11 -2.34
CA ARG A 188 -3.41 13.05 -1.66
C ARG A 188 -4.66 13.40 -2.46
N SER A 189 -4.87 12.77 -3.62
CA SER A 189 -6.12 12.97 -4.37
C SER A 189 -7.31 12.44 -3.57
N GLN A 190 -8.51 12.94 -3.89
CA GLN A 190 -9.74 12.42 -3.28
C GLN A 190 -9.86 10.90 -3.44
N LYS A 191 -9.39 10.34 -4.57
CA LYS A 191 -9.38 8.91 -4.83
C LYS A 191 -8.41 8.17 -3.89
N GLY A 192 -7.17 8.63 -3.76
CA GLY A 192 -6.16 8.03 -2.89
C GLY A 192 -6.59 8.03 -1.42
N LEU A 193 -7.12 9.16 -0.94
CA LEU A 193 -7.67 9.27 0.41
C LEU A 193 -8.86 8.34 0.63
N THR A 194 -9.77 8.22 -0.34
CA THR A 194 -10.94 7.33 -0.26
C THR A 194 -10.55 5.85 -0.30
N GLN A 195 -9.52 5.46 -1.06
CA GLN A 195 -9.15 4.05 -1.23
C GLN A 195 -8.31 3.53 -0.08
N SER A 196 -7.34 4.32 0.38
CA SER A 196 -6.28 3.86 1.29
C SER A 196 -5.78 4.93 2.26
N ALA A 197 -6.56 5.99 2.52
CA ALA A 197 -6.12 7.14 3.32
C ALA A 197 -4.81 7.78 2.80
N GLY A 198 -4.62 7.73 1.48
CA GLY A 198 -3.45 8.29 0.80
C GLY A 198 -2.20 7.43 0.86
N ILE A 199 -2.27 6.21 1.41
CA ILE A 199 -1.15 5.27 1.40
C ILE A 199 -1.02 4.62 0.02
N MET A 200 0.20 4.60 -0.50
CA MET A 200 0.58 3.78 -1.66
C MET A 200 1.68 2.79 -1.26
N VAL A 201 1.96 1.83 -2.14
CA VAL A 201 2.99 0.80 -1.91
C VAL A 201 3.89 0.67 -3.13
N ASN A 202 5.19 0.52 -2.90
CA ASN A 202 6.12 0.08 -3.92
C ASN A 202 6.20 -1.45 -3.92
N TYR A 203 5.93 -2.10 -5.05
CA TYR A 203 6.32 -3.48 -5.29
C TYR A 203 7.62 -3.51 -6.09
N ILE A 204 8.58 -4.34 -5.70
CA ILE A 204 9.91 -4.40 -6.31
C ILE A 204 10.07 -5.71 -7.08
N TYR A 205 10.53 -5.62 -8.32
CA TYR A 205 10.81 -6.76 -9.18
C TYR A 205 12.32 -7.06 -9.14
N ARG A 206 12.69 -8.11 -8.41
CA ARG A 206 14.08 -8.62 -8.41
C ARG A 206 14.25 -9.57 -9.58
N LEU A 207 14.97 -9.10 -10.60
CA LEU A 207 15.07 -9.75 -11.91
C LEU A 207 15.46 -11.22 -11.83
N ASP A 208 16.41 -11.56 -10.97
CA ASP A 208 16.95 -12.91 -10.86
C ASP A 208 16.00 -13.88 -10.14
N ASN A 209 14.93 -13.37 -9.51
CA ASN A 209 14.03 -14.15 -8.66
C ASN A 209 12.55 -14.05 -9.08
N ILE A 210 12.22 -13.36 -10.18
CA ILE A 210 10.81 -13.12 -10.58
C ILE A 210 10.02 -14.44 -10.66
N GLU A 211 10.57 -15.46 -11.31
CA GLU A 211 9.89 -16.73 -11.53
C GLU A 211 9.70 -17.51 -10.24
N ASP A 212 10.76 -17.60 -9.42
CA ASP A 212 10.73 -18.30 -8.13
C ASP A 212 9.74 -17.63 -7.17
N SER A 213 9.77 -16.29 -7.05
CA SER A 213 8.85 -15.53 -6.22
C SER A 213 7.39 -15.70 -6.71
N ALA A 214 7.16 -15.68 -8.02
CA ALA A 214 5.83 -15.90 -8.60
C ALA A 214 5.32 -17.32 -8.32
N GLN A 215 6.18 -18.33 -8.44
CA GLN A 215 5.85 -19.73 -8.21
C GLN A 215 5.56 -20.00 -6.74
N ALA A 216 6.37 -19.47 -5.82
CA ALA A 216 6.16 -19.56 -4.38
C ALA A 216 4.84 -18.90 -3.96
N TYR A 217 4.55 -17.70 -4.49
CA TYR A 217 3.27 -17.06 -4.25
C TYR A 217 2.11 -17.85 -4.84
N GLN A 218 2.24 -18.41 -6.06
CA GLN A 218 1.18 -19.17 -6.71
C GLN A 218 0.85 -20.48 -5.98
N ASN A 219 1.87 -21.20 -5.49
CA ASN A 219 1.68 -22.49 -4.83
C ASN A 219 1.27 -22.32 -3.37
N GLU A 220 2.02 -21.53 -2.61
CA GLU A 220 1.94 -21.50 -1.14
C GLU A 220 1.27 -20.22 -0.61
N GLY A 221 1.13 -19.20 -1.46
CA GLY A 221 0.71 -17.87 -1.00
C GLY A 221 1.81 -17.14 -0.23
N HIS A 222 3.06 -17.58 -0.37
CA HIS A 222 4.23 -16.96 0.24
C HIS A 222 4.42 -15.54 -0.31
N ILE A 223 4.55 -14.56 0.59
CA ILE A 223 4.75 -13.15 0.25
C ILE A 223 6.14 -12.72 0.72
N GLU A 224 6.98 -12.36 -0.25
CA GLU A 224 8.26 -11.74 0.03
C GLU A 224 8.12 -10.24 0.31
N SER A 225 9.00 -9.72 1.15
CA SER A 225 9.00 -8.33 1.60
C SER A 225 10.41 -7.87 1.97
N SER A 226 10.66 -6.56 1.88
CA SER A 226 11.87 -5.93 2.38
C SER A 226 11.95 -5.98 3.92
N SER A 227 13.16 -5.80 4.47
CA SER A 227 13.37 -5.65 5.91
C SER A 227 12.56 -4.50 6.50
N ASP A 228 12.56 -3.36 5.82
CA ASP A 228 11.88 -2.14 6.28
C ASP A 228 10.37 -2.35 6.36
N PHE A 229 9.80 -3.06 5.38
CA PHE A 229 8.39 -3.41 5.42
C PHE A 229 8.06 -4.40 6.54
N ARG A 230 8.94 -5.38 6.80
CA ARG A 230 8.73 -6.37 7.87
C ARG A 230 8.71 -5.74 9.26
N SER A 231 9.42 -4.62 9.47
CA SER A 231 9.40 -3.89 10.74
C SER A 231 7.99 -3.43 11.18
N TYR A 232 7.03 -3.30 10.25
CA TYR A 232 5.64 -3.01 10.58
C TYR A 232 4.85 -4.22 11.11
N ILE A 233 5.37 -5.43 10.91
CA ILE A 233 4.67 -6.70 11.18
C ILE A 233 5.29 -7.44 12.35
N GLU A 234 6.61 -7.30 12.52
CA GLU A 234 7.38 -7.93 13.59
C GLU A 234 7.13 -7.19 14.91
N GLU A 235 6.19 -7.72 15.68
CA GLU A 235 6.06 -7.56 17.14
C GLU A 235 5.65 -8.87 17.80
#